data_AF-A0A7C9APG0-F1
#
_entry.id   AF-A0A7C9APG0-F1
#
_cell.length_a   1.000
_cell.length_b   1.000
_cell.length_c   1.000
_cell.angle_alpha   90.00
_cell.angle_beta   90.00
_cell.angle_gamma   90.00
#
_symmetry.space_group_name_H-M   'P 1'
#
loop_
_entity.id
_entity.type
_entity.pdbx_description
1 polymer ?
#
loop_
_entity_poly.entity_id
_entity_poly.type
_entity_poly.pdbx_seq_one_letter_code
_entity_poly.pdbx_strand_id
1 'polypeptide(L)'
;PCETTQLCDWEELNDVGLADGRWYATNQILPDGSVIIVGGKVVNSVEFYPPRGNGAVSFPFLADVEDRQGDNLYPYVHLLPNGHLFIFANNRAVLYDYEKNLILKNYPP
;
A
#
# COMPACT_ATOMS: atom_id res chain seq x y z
N PRO A 1 -2.29 16.11 -16.95
CA PRO A 1 -1.05 16.19 -17.76
C PRO A 1 -0.98 17.56 -18.42
N CYS A 2 0.19 18.19 -18.39
CA CYS A 2 0.36 19.46 -19.06
C CYS A 2 0.82 19.30 -20.51
N GLU A 3 0.73 20.39 -21.26
CA GLU A 3 1.14 20.45 -22.66
C GLU A 3 2.66 20.21 -22.80
N THR A 4 3.07 19.57 -23.89
CA THR A 4 4.49 19.24 -24.16
C THR A 4 5.41 20.45 -24.28
N THR A 5 4.83 21.65 -24.38
CA THR A 5 5.51 22.94 -24.49
C THR A 5 5.68 23.65 -23.15
N GLN A 6 5.15 23.08 -22.06
CA GLN A 6 5.22 23.65 -20.72
C GLN A 6 6.07 22.79 -19.79
N LEU A 7 6.85 23.45 -18.93
CA LEU A 7 7.42 22.83 -17.74
C LEU A 7 6.37 22.88 -16.66
N CYS A 8 6.06 21.73 -16.10
CA CYS A 8 4.98 21.59 -15.14
C CYS A 8 5.61 21.14 -13.86
N ASP A 9 5.49 22.01 -12.87
CA ASP A 9 6.09 21.77 -11.58
C ASP A 9 5.29 20.71 -10.83
N TRP A 10 5.95 20.09 -9.88
CA TRP A 10 5.24 19.28 -8.90
C TRP A 10 4.49 20.23 -7.95
N GLU A 11 3.19 20.01 -7.80
CA GLU A 11 2.37 20.74 -6.85
C GLU A 11 2.11 19.88 -5.61
N GLU A 12 2.48 20.41 -4.44
CA GLU A 12 2.13 19.79 -3.16
C GLU A 12 0.64 19.91 -2.90
N LEU A 13 0.01 18.82 -2.48
CA LEU A 13 -1.39 18.82 -2.08
C LEU A 13 -1.49 19.36 -0.65
N ASN A 14 -2.02 20.57 -0.49
CA ASN A 14 -2.05 21.24 0.82
C ASN A 14 -3.01 20.59 1.83
N ASP A 15 -4.08 19.96 1.36
CA ASP A 15 -5.18 19.46 2.21
C ASP A 15 -5.25 17.93 2.29
N VAL A 16 -4.34 17.22 1.60
CA VAL A 16 -4.39 15.76 1.46
C VAL A 16 -3.02 15.17 1.78
N GLY A 17 -2.91 14.61 2.99
CA GLY A 17 -1.74 13.87 3.44
C GLY A 17 -2.06 12.41 3.75
N LEU A 18 -1.01 11.58 3.80
CA LEU A 18 -1.12 10.23 4.34
C LEU A 18 -1.36 10.28 5.85
N ALA A 19 -2.15 9.36 6.37
CA ALA A 19 -2.39 9.20 7.80
C ALA A 19 -1.14 8.71 8.53
N ASP A 20 -0.37 7.81 7.91
CA ASP A 20 0.93 7.38 8.42
C ASP A 20 2.08 7.97 7.58
N GLY A 21 3.10 8.50 8.25
CA GLY A 21 4.34 8.90 7.61
C GLY A 21 5.15 7.68 7.17
N ARG A 22 5.29 7.47 5.87
CA ARG A 22 5.87 6.23 5.31
C ARG A 22 7.19 6.48 4.60
N TRP A 23 8.16 5.62 4.86
CA TRP A 23 9.38 5.46 4.06
C TRP A 23 9.42 4.04 3.52
N TYR A 24 9.79 3.85 2.24
CA TYR A 24 9.95 2.53 1.61
C TYR A 24 8.66 1.68 1.55
N ALA A 25 7.50 2.34 1.44
CA ALA A 25 6.22 1.70 1.12
C ALA A 25 6.12 1.33 -0.36
N THR A 26 5.13 0.50 -0.71
CA THR A 26 4.77 0.20 -2.10
C THR A 26 3.38 0.73 -2.42
N ASN A 27 3.24 1.33 -3.60
CA ASN A 27 1.99 1.85 -4.13
C ASN A 27 1.48 0.98 -5.29
N GLN A 28 0.18 0.67 -5.31
CA GLN A 28 -0.46 -0.09 -6.39
C GLN A 28 -1.74 0.60 -6.84
N ILE A 29 -1.88 0.83 -8.15
CA ILE A 29 -3.12 1.34 -8.76
C ILE A 29 -4.19 0.23 -8.73
N LEU A 30 -5.40 0.58 -8.33
CA LEU A 30 -6.58 -0.28 -8.22
C LEU A 30 -7.51 -0.13 -9.43
N PRO A 31 -8.49 -1.04 -9.63
CA PRO A 31 -9.40 -0.99 -10.78
C PRO A 31 -10.21 0.30 -10.91
N ASP A 32 -10.49 0.98 -9.80
CA ASP A 32 -11.21 2.26 -9.76
C ASP A 32 -10.31 3.48 -9.99
N GLY A 33 -9.00 3.25 -10.22
CA GLY A 33 -7.99 4.30 -10.40
C GLY A 33 -7.44 4.87 -9.10
N SER A 34 -7.96 4.47 -7.94
CA SER A 34 -7.36 4.81 -6.65
C SER A 34 -6.03 4.05 -6.46
N VAL A 35 -5.24 4.50 -5.49
CA VAL A 35 -3.94 3.90 -5.15
C VAL A 35 -4.04 3.37 -3.74
N ILE A 36 -3.67 2.10 -3.54
CA ILE A 36 -3.37 1.58 -2.21
C ILE A 36 -1.88 1.76 -1.92
N ILE A 37 -1.57 2.24 -0.72
CA ILE A 37 -0.23 2.38 -0.18
C ILE A 37 -0.06 1.34 0.92
N VAL A 38 0.93 0.46 0.79
CA VAL A 38 1.13 -0.69 1.68
C VAL A 38 2.43 -0.55 2.44
N GLY A 39 2.32 -0.55 3.77
CA GLY A 39 3.45 -0.64 4.68
C GLY A 39 4.42 0.54 4.61
N GLY A 40 5.70 0.22 4.75
CA GLY A 40 6.78 1.18 4.95
C GLY A 40 7.44 0.96 6.30
N LYS A 41 8.67 1.45 6.46
CA LYS A 41 9.46 1.29 7.68
C LYS A 41 8.63 1.62 8.92
N VAL A 42 8.54 0.69 9.86
CA VAL A 42 7.73 0.76 11.11
C VAL A 42 6.23 1.03 10.94
N VAL A 43 5.68 0.89 9.73
CA VAL A 43 4.27 1.10 9.43
C VAL A 43 3.63 -0.23 9.02
N ASN A 44 2.70 -0.71 9.85
CA ASN A 44 2.01 -2.00 9.68
C ASN A 44 0.53 -1.80 9.29
N SER A 45 0.29 -0.86 8.37
CA SER A 45 -1.02 -0.45 7.90
C SER A 45 -1.04 -0.32 6.37
N VAL A 46 -2.25 -0.30 5.81
CA VAL A 46 -2.52 0.14 4.44
C VAL A 46 -3.35 1.40 4.46
N GLU A 47 -3.20 2.26 3.47
CA GLU A 47 -4.10 3.40 3.26
C GLU A 47 -4.30 3.69 1.77
N PHE A 48 -5.17 4.63 1.44
CA PHE A 48 -5.60 4.86 0.07
C PHE A 48 -5.43 6.32 -0.33
N TYR A 49 -5.16 6.53 -1.61
CA TYR A 49 -5.26 7.83 -2.25
C TYR A 49 -6.24 7.76 -3.44
N PRO A 50 -7.27 8.62 -3.49
CA PRO A 50 -7.67 9.59 -2.46
C PRO A 50 -8.02 8.92 -1.12
N PRO A 51 -7.91 9.63 0.02
CA PRO A 51 -8.21 9.07 1.33
C PRO A 51 -9.63 8.50 1.41
N ARG A 52 -9.74 7.26 1.90
CA ARG A 52 -11.02 6.66 2.31
C ARG A 52 -11.34 7.09 3.73
N GLY A 53 -12.61 7.10 4.12
CA GLY A 53 -13.08 7.69 5.39
C GLY A 53 -12.43 7.15 6.68
N ASN A 54 -11.78 5.99 6.63
CA ASN A 54 -11.13 5.37 7.78
C ASN A 54 -9.63 5.69 7.92
N GLY A 55 -9.05 6.49 7.01
CA GLY A 55 -7.60 6.76 6.99
C GLY A 55 -6.77 5.49 6.80
N ALA A 56 -5.66 5.37 7.53
CA ALA A 56 -4.86 4.15 7.55
C ALA A 56 -5.53 3.03 8.34
N VAL A 57 -5.52 1.83 7.77
CA VAL A 57 -6.14 0.63 8.32
C VAL A 57 -5.06 -0.38 8.66
N SER A 58 -5.10 -0.93 9.89
CA SER A 58 -4.13 -1.93 10.33
C SER A 58 -4.12 -3.15 9.41
N PHE A 59 -2.91 -3.58 9.04
CA PHE A 59 -2.65 -4.78 8.25
C PHE A 59 -1.61 -5.66 8.97
N PRO A 60 -2.05 -6.48 9.95
CA PRO A 60 -1.16 -7.21 10.86
C PRO A 60 -0.15 -8.16 10.18
N PHE A 61 -0.43 -8.60 8.95
CA PHE A 61 0.52 -9.38 8.14
C PHE A 61 1.90 -8.71 8.07
N LEU A 62 1.95 -7.38 7.98
CA LEU A 62 3.19 -6.64 7.90
C LEU A 62 4.00 -6.70 9.21
N ALA A 63 3.33 -6.72 10.35
CA ALA A 63 3.97 -6.90 11.66
C ALA A 63 4.45 -8.35 11.84
N ASP A 64 3.72 -9.31 11.30
CA ASP A 64 4.14 -10.71 11.35
C ASP A 64 5.46 -10.95 10.59
N VAL A 65 5.68 -10.23 9.50
CA VAL A 65 6.87 -10.40 8.63
C VAL A 65 7.97 -9.38 8.91
N GLU A 66 7.79 -8.44 9.84
CA GLU A 66 8.80 -7.44 10.18
C GLU A 66 10.03 -8.09 10.84
N ASP A 67 11.21 -7.53 10.57
CA ASP A 67 12.43 -7.93 11.27
C ASP A 67 12.58 -7.21 12.62
N ARG A 68 13.69 -7.45 13.34
CA ARG A 68 13.95 -6.81 14.64
C ARG A 68 14.12 -5.28 14.58
N GLN A 69 14.26 -4.72 13.39
CA GLN A 69 14.40 -3.28 13.15
C GLN A 69 13.06 -2.65 12.72
N GLY A 70 11.98 -3.44 12.63
CA GLY A 70 10.67 -3.00 12.15
C GLY A 70 10.62 -2.87 10.62
N ASP A 71 11.49 -3.59 9.92
CA ASP A 71 11.60 -3.53 8.47
C ASP A 71 10.69 -4.59 7.82
N ASN A 72 9.69 -4.10 7.10
CA ASN A 72 8.79 -4.82 6.19
C ASN A 72 8.86 -4.22 4.76
N LEU A 73 10.06 -3.69 4.43
CA LEU A 73 10.28 -2.70 3.37
C LEU A 73 10.00 -3.24 1.97
N TYR A 74 9.56 -2.35 1.07
CA TYR A 74 9.35 -2.63 -0.34
C TYR A 74 8.51 -3.90 -0.60
N PRO A 75 7.33 -4.06 0.03
CA PRO A 75 6.50 -5.23 -0.20
C PRO A 75 6.15 -5.33 -1.70
N TYR A 76 6.21 -6.53 -2.27
CA TYR A 76 5.76 -6.77 -3.64
C TYR A 76 4.25 -6.83 -3.63
N VAL A 77 3.59 -5.83 -4.23
CA VAL A 77 2.14 -5.72 -4.32
C VAL A 77 1.73 -5.87 -5.77
N HIS A 78 0.85 -6.84 -6.06
CA HIS A 78 0.35 -7.08 -7.40
C HIS A 78 -1.17 -7.24 -7.39
N LEU A 79 -1.85 -6.39 -8.17
CA LEU A 79 -3.27 -6.53 -8.45
C LEU A 79 -3.51 -7.73 -9.38
N LEU A 80 -4.31 -8.68 -8.92
CA LEU A 80 -4.65 -9.88 -9.66
C LEU A 80 -5.93 -9.68 -10.51
N PRO A 81 -6.15 -10.51 -11.56
CA PRO A 81 -7.34 -10.40 -12.41
C PRO A 81 -8.69 -10.57 -11.69
N ASN A 82 -8.69 -11.18 -10.50
CA ASN A 82 -9.89 -11.32 -9.66
C ASN A 82 -10.17 -10.09 -8.77
N GLY A 83 -9.35 -9.04 -8.86
CA GLY A 83 -9.51 -7.81 -8.10
C GLY A 83 -8.90 -7.84 -6.70
N HIS A 84 -8.25 -8.93 -6.28
CA HIS A 84 -7.52 -9.01 -5.01
C HIS A 84 -6.03 -8.73 -5.18
N LEU A 85 -5.33 -8.48 -4.08
CA LEU A 85 -3.89 -8.21 -4.09
C LEU A 85 -3.11 -9.46 -3.68
N PHE A 86 -2.14 -9.85 -4.49
CA PHE A 86 -1.02 -10.65 -4.00
C PHE A 86 -0.02 -9.71 -3.32
N ILE A 87 0.34 -10.01 -2.07
CA ILE A 87 1.33 -9.25 -1.32
C ILE A 87 2.39 -10.21 -0.83
N PHE A 88 3.65 -9.98 -1.19
CA PHE A 88 4.82 -10.67 -0.62
C PHE A 88 5.70 -9.66 0.10
N ALA A 89 6.02 -9.96 1.36
CA ALA A 89 6.90 -9.11 2.17
C ALA A 89 7.86 -10.01 2.95
N ASN A 90 9.15 -9.67 2.88
CA ASN A 90 10.28 -10.43 3.42
C ASN A 90 10.29 -11.91 3.05
N ASN A 91 9.59 -12.76 3.80
CA ASN A 91 9.62 -14.21 3.68
C ASN A 91 8.24 -14.87 3.54
N ARG A 92 7.15 -14.09 3.43
CA ARG A 92 5.78 -14.63 3.33
C ARG A 92 4.97 -13.88 2.29
N ALA A 93 3.95 -14.56 1.77
CA ALA A 93 2.95 -13.97 0.90
C ALA A 93 1.51 -14.25 1.35
N VAL A 94 0.63 -13.32 1.04
CA VAL A 94 -0.83 -13.41 1.26
C VAL A 94 -1.63 -12.97 0.04
N LEU A 95 -2.84 -13.51 -0.07
CA LEU A 95 -3.90 -12.97 -0.91
C LEU A 95 -4.78 -12.08 -0.03
N TYR A 96 -4.90 -10.81 -0.41
CA TYR A 96 -5.53 -9.77 0.39
C TYR A 96 -6.72 -9.13 -0.33
N ASP A 97 -7.88 -9.12 0.33
CA ASP A 97 -9.08 -8.37 -0.05
C ASP A 97 -9.03 -7.00 0.64
N TYR A 98 -8.60 -5.97 -0.10
CA TYR A 98 -8.45 -4.60 0.42
C TYR A 98 -9.78 -3.88 0.63
N GLU A 99 -10.87 -4.32 0.01
CA GLU A 99 -12.20 -3.74 0.22
C GLU A 99 -12.76 -4.17 1.58
N LYS A 100 -12.52 -5.42 1.97
CA LYS A 100 -12.96 -5.96 3.27
C LYS A 100 -11.89 -5.93 4.34
N ASN A 101 -10.69 -5.48 4.02
CA ASN A 101 -9.49 -5.60 4.86
C ASN A 101 -9.29 -7.02 5.40
N LEU A 102 -9.29 -8.02 4.52
CA LEU A 102 -9.25 -9.43 4.89
C LEU A 102 -8.14 -10.20 4.16
N ILE A 103 -7.36 -10.98 4.91
CA ILE A 103 -6.46 -11.98 4.33
C ILE A 103 -7.30 -13.19 3.93
N LEU A 104 -7.42 -13.44 2.63
CA LEU A 104 -8.17 -14.56 2.09
C LEU A 104 -7.37 -15.86 2.09
N LYS A 105 -6.05 -15.76 1.93
CA LYS A 105 -5.15 -16.92 1.86
C LYS A 105 -3.74 -16.54 2.29
N ASN A 106 -3.11 -17.43 3.06
CA ASN A 106 -1.67 -17.44 3.25
C ASN A 106 -1.04 -18.39 2.21
N TYR A 107 -0.02 -17.93 1.50
CA TYR A 107 0.74 -18.78 0.58
C TYR A 107 1.79 -19.59 1.36
N PRO A 108 2.12 -20.80 0.90
CA PRO A 108 3.19 -21.59 1.51
C PRO A 108 4.54 -20.87 1.35
N PRO A 109 5.47 -21.07 2.30
CA PRO A 109 6.84 -20.56 2.21
C PRO A 109 7.64 -21.26 1.09
#